data_AF-X1I6F9-F1
#
_entry.id   AF-X1I6F9-F1
#
_cell.length_a   1.000
_cell.length_b   1.000
_cell.length_c   1.000
_cell.angle_alpha   90.00
_cell.angle_beta   90.00
_cell.angle_gamma   90.00
#
_symmetry.space_group_name_H-M   'P 1'
#
loop_
_entity.id
_entity.type
_entity.pdbx_description
1 polymer ?
#
loop_
_entity_poly.entity_id
_entity_poly.type
_entity_poly.pdbx_seq_one_letter_code
_entity_poly.pdbx_strand_id
1 'polypeptide(L)'
;TVYHFGARRMHPGITPMIDRASFIGGCDGVAVRKSAEELGEKPVGTIPHALILLVGDTVKATQFFDEIIEPEVGRVALIDTLGDEKFEALRVAEALGKNLFAVRIDTPASRRGDIMELLKEVRWELDLQGFKKVKIFLSGGITEERIALLNSVVDAFGVGTYISNAPVIDFSLDIVEINSKPLAKKGKRSGKKQIWQCSSCLTRSILPFRERIVKCSCGGNFIPLTEQVIKEGRIVTDLPSPQEIKKYVLEQVDKIS
;
A
#
# COMPACT_ATOMS: atom_id res chain seq x y z
N THR A 1 -0.06 -5.03 -8.20
CA THR A 1 -0.56 -5.09 -6.81
C THR A 1 0.49 -4.59 -5.84
N VAL A 2 0.11 -3.91 -4.76
CA VAL A 2 1.03 -3.36 -3.75
C VAL A 2 0.64 -3.83 -2.35
N TYR A 3 1.59 -4.44 -1.62
CA TYR A 3 1.40 -4.90 -0.25
C TYR A 3 2.30 -4.14 0.72
N HIS A 4 1.78 -3.83 1.91
CA HIS A 4 2.55 -3.14 2.95
C HIS A 4 3.31 -4.12 3.86
N PHE A 5 4.64 -4.06 3.82
CA PHE A 5 5.58 -4.90 4.58
C PHE A 5 6.45 -4.10 5.58
N GLY A 6 6.05 -2.86 5.88
CA GLY A 6 6.85 -1.87 6.60
C GLY A 6 6.77 -1.91 8.12
N ALA A 7 5.85 -2.69 8.71
CA ALA A 7 5.62 -2.77 10.16
C ALA A 7 6.92 -2.92 10.99
N ARG A 8 7.88 -3.72 10.50
CA ARG A 8 9.18 -3.98 11.16
C ARG A 8 10.11 -2.77 11.27
N ARG A 9 9.77 -1.63 10.67
CA ARG A 9 10.57 -0.40 10.66
C ARG A 9 10.09 0.63 11.68
N MET A 10 9.00 0.35 12.38
CA MET A 10 8.34 1.28 13.29
C MET A 10 8.11 0.62 14.65
N HIS A 11 7.80 1.44 15.65
CA HIS A 11 7.49 0.91 16.98
C HIS A 11 6.24 0.02 16.91
N PRO A 12 6.26 -1.21 17.46
CA PRO A 12 5.17 -2.17 17.27
C PRO A 12 3.81 -1.67 17.79
N GLY A 13 3.81 -0.77 18.79
CA GLY A 13 2.59 -0.18 19.35
C GLY A 13 1.79 0.71 18.38
N ILE A 14 2.35 1.14 17.25
CA ILE A 14 1.65 1.94 16.24
C ILE A 14 1.42 1.17 14.92
N THR A 15 1.85 -0.09 14.85
CA THR A 15 1.75 -0.91 13.63
C THR A 15 0.33 -1.01 13.07
N PRO A 16 -0.73 -1.28 13.87
CA PRO A 16 -2.08 -1.35 13.33
C PRO A 16 -2.54 -0.03 12.67
N MET A 17 -2.12 1.11 13.23
CA MET A 17 -2.41 2.43 12.66
C MET A 17 -1.69 2.64 11.32
N ILE A 18 -0.43 2.22 11.21
CA ILE A 18 0.35 2.31 9.96
C ILE A 18 -0.23 1.39 8.88
N ASP A 19 -0.53 0.15 9.23
CA ASP A 19 -1.13 -0.83 8.31
C ASP A 19 -2.52 -0.37 7.84
N ARG A 20 -3.32 0.20 8.75
CA ARG A 20 -4.60 0.82 8.37
C ARG A 20 -4.39 1.99 7.42
N ALA A 21 -3.43 2.88 7.70
CA ALA A 21 -3.13 4.04 6.86
C ALA A 21 -2.64 3.62 5.46
N SER A 22 -1.78 2.60 5.37
CA SER A 22 -1.29 2.08 4.10
C SER A 22 -2.39 1.39 3.30
N PHE A 23 -3.28 0.64 3.96
CA PHE A 23 -4.44 0.00 3.34
C PHE A 23 -5.41 1.04 2.76
N ILE A 24 -5.87 2.00 3.57
CA ILE A 24 -6.79 3.05 3.09
C ILE A 24 -6.14 3.97 2.05
N GLY A 25 -4.81 4.09 2.06
CA GLY A 25 -4.04 4.82 1.06
C GLY A 25 -3.93 4.11 -0.29
N GLY A 26 -4.32 2.83 -0.38
CA GLY A 26 -4.38 2.09 -1.64
C GLY A 26 -3.67 0.73 -1.64
N CYS A 27 -2.96 0.34 -0.59
CA CYS A 27 -2.34 -1.00 -0.53
C CYS A 27 -3.40 -2.10 -0.59
N ASP A 28 -3.11 -3.17 -1.32
CA ASP A 28 -3.98 -4.34 -1.54
C ASP A 28 -4.03 -5.27 -0.32
N GLY A 29 -3.05 -5.22 0.56
CA GLY A 29 -3.03 -6.00 1.80
C GLY A 29 -1.86 -5.63 2.70
N VAL A 30 -1.91 -6.18 3.92
CA VAL A 30 -0.94 -5.92 4.99
C VAL A 30 -0.40 -7.24 5.56
N ALA A 31 0.83 -7.24 6.05
CA ALA A 31 1.47 -8.47 6.52
C ALA A 31 1.14 -8.88 7.97
N VAL A 32 0.79 -7.92 8.82
CA VAL A 32 0.63 -8.18 10.26
C VAL A 32 -0.75 -8.73 10.54
N ARG A 33 -0.79 -9.93 11.15
CA ARG A 33 -2.03 -10.65 11.46
C ARG A 33 -3.04 -9.80 12.23
N LYS A 34 -2.61 -9.11 13.29
CA LYS A 34 -3.53 -8.29 14.11
C LYS A 34 -4.11 -7.12 13.32
N SER A 35 -3.29 -6.45 12.52
CA SER A 35 -3.74 -5.37 11.65
C SER A 35 -4.73 -5.87 10.60
N ALA A 36 -4.45 -7.01 9.96
CA ALA A 36 -5.36 -7.61 8.99
C ALA A 36 -6.71 -7.98 9.62
N GLU A 37 -6.70 -8.57 10.82
CA GLU A 37 -7.92 -8.88 11.60
C GLU A 37 -8.74 -7.61 11.89
N GLU A 38 -8.11 -6.53 12.36
CA GLU A 38 -8.78 -5.25 12.62
C GLU A 38 -9.33 -4.59 11.35
N LEU A 39 -8.72 -4.87 10.20
CA LEU A 39 -9.21 -4.44 8.89
C LEU A 39 -10.29 -5.35 8.33
N GLY A 40 -10.53 -6.55 8.86
CA GLY A 40 -11.39 -7.56 8.24
C GLY A 40 -10.78 -8.19 6.98
N GLU A 41 -9.45 -8.18 6.87
CA GLU A 41 -8.67 -8.69 5.74
C GLU A 41 -7.85 -9.94 6.14
N LYS A 42 -7.35 -10.68 5.15
CA LYS A 42 -6.38 -11.77 5.38
C LYS A 42 -4.96 -11.20 5.37
N PRO A 43 -4.10 -11.56 6.34
CA PRO A 43 -2.70 -11.14 6.30
C PRO A 43 -1.98 -11.79 5.13
N VAL A 44 -1.07 -11.04 4.51
CA VAL A 44 -0.29 -11.49 3.36
C VAL A 44 1.16 -11.78 3.79
N GLY A 45 1.69 -12.92 3.38
CA GLY A 45 3.07 -13.31 3.65
C GLY A 45 3.61 -14.28 2.60
N THR A 46 4.94 -14.38 2.53
CA THR A 46 5.64 -15.35 1.69
C THR A 46 6.64 -16.12 2.55
N ILE A 47 7.27 -17.14 1.98
CA ILE A 47 8.41 -17.79 2.61
C ILE A 47 9.52 -16.77 2.95
N PRO A 48 10.15 -16.81 4.14
CA PRO A 48 11.27 -15.96 4.50
C PRO A 48 12.62 -16.63 4.18
N HIS A 49 13.68 -15.83 4.02
CA HIS A 49 15.06 -16.35 3.86
C HIS A 49 15.44 -17.33 4.98
N ALA A 50 14.97 -17.10 6.21
CA ALA A 50 15.28 -17.95 7.35
C ALA A 50 14.89 -19.42 7.13
N LEU A 51 13.76 -19.70 6.48
CA LEU A 51 13.36 -21.09 6.20
C LEU A 51 14.31 -21.75 5.18
N ILE A 52 14.67 -21.02 4.12
CA ILE A 52 15.61 -21.51 3.11
C ILE A 52 16.98 -21.78 3.73
N LEU A 53 17.45 -20.88 4.59
CA LEU A 53 18.73 -21.04 5.30
C LEU A 53 18.74 -22.24 6.25
N LEU A 54 17.64 -22.50 6.97
CA LEU A 54 17.52 -23.66 7.86
C LEU A 54 17.48 -24.98 7.10
N VAL A 55 16.86 -24.99 5.91
CA VAL A 55 16.76 -26.17 5.05
C VAL A 55 18.03 -26.39 4.21
N GLY A 56 18.73 -25.31 3.87
CA GLY A 56 19.95 -25.32 3.06
C GLY A 56 19.72 -25.39 1.54
N ASP A 57 18.46 -25.35 1.08
CA ASP A 57 18.11 -25.39 -0.35
C ASP A 57 16.75 -24.72 -0.61
N THR A 58 16.70 -23.85 -1.64
CA THR A 58 15.49 -23.08 -1.99
C THR A 58 14.34 -23.97 -2.46
N VAL A 59 14.63 -24.98 -3.28
CA VAL A 59 13.61 -25.87 -3.85
C VAL A 59 12.97 -26.68 -2.74
N LYS A 60 13.79 -27.34 -1.92
CA LYS A 60 13.33 -28.15 -0.79
C LYS A 60 12.53 -27.34 0.22
N ALA A 61 12.98 -26.13 0.54
CA ALA A 61 12.24 -25.23 1.42
C ALA A 61 10.87 -24.84 0.85
N THR A 62 10.80 -24.58 -0.46
CA THR A 62 9.56 -24.24 -1.14
C THR A 62 8.62 -25.45 -1.25
N GLN A 63 9.14 -26.67 -1.42
CA GLN A 63 8.36 -27.91 -1.38
C GLN A 63 7.77 -28.17 0.01
N PHE A 64 8.55 -27.97 1.08
CA PHE A 64 8.00 -28.06 2.44
C PHE A 64 6.91 -27.02 2.70
N PHE A 65 7.07 -25.81 2.16
CA PHE A 65 6.04 -24.79 2.22
C PHE A 65 4.77 -25.22 1.45
N ASP A 66 4.92 -25.83 0.27
CA ASP A 66 3.80 -26.36 -0.52
C ASP A 66 3.05 -27.50 0.19
N GLU A 67 3.77 -28.36 0.91
CA GLU A 67 3.21 -29.51 1.63
C GLU A 67 2.46 -29.10 2.90
N ILE A 68 3.00 -28.14 3.67
CA ILE A 68 2.53 -27.86 5.04
C ILE A 68 1.45 -26.76 5.08
N ILE A 69 1.57 -25.74 4.23
CA ILE A 69 0.73 -24.55 4.30
C ILE A 69 -0.57 -24.77 3.53
N GLU A 70 -1.66 -24.15 3.97
CA GLU A 70 -2.99 -24.34 3.40
C GLU A 70 -3.05 -23.91 1.91
N PRO A 71 -3.73 -24.64 1.01
CA PRO A 71 -3.75 -24.38 -0.43
C PRO A 71 -4.21 -22.98 -0.85
N GLU A 72 -4.98 -22.29 -0.01
CA GLU A 72 -5.47 -20.94 -0.28
C GLU A 72 -4.35 -19.88 -0.25
N VAL A 73 -3.20 -20.20 0.35
CA VAL A 73 -2.02 -19.33 0.36
C VAL A 73 -1.21 -19.58 -0.91
N GLY A 74 -1.07 -18.56 -1.77
CA GLY A 74 -0.27 -18.68 -2.98
C GLY A 74 1.18 -19.05 -2.66
N ARG A 75 1.74 -20.04 -3.39
CA ARG A 75 3.14 -20.45 -3.24
C ARG A 75 4.04 -19.42 -3.92
N VAL A 76 4.61 -18.54 -3.11
CA VAL A 76 5.58 -17.53 -3.54
C VAL A 76 6.98 -17.95 -3.10
N ALA A 77 7.81 -18.39 -4.04
CA ALA A 77 9.17 -18.84 -3.76
C ALA A 77 10.15 -17.67 -3.66
N LEU A 78 10.97 -17.59 -2.62
CA LEU A 78 11.98 -16.53 -2.46
C LEU A 78 13.31 -16.99 -3.05
N ILE A 79 13.71 -16.42 -4.18
CA ILE A 79 14.75 -17.02 -5.06
C ILE A 79 16.14 -16.40 -4.92
N ASP A 80 16.30 -15.32 -4.14
CA ASP A 80 17.58 -14.60 -3.98
C ASP A 80 18.37 -14.99 -2.71
N THR A 81 18.13 -16.18 -2.14
CA THR A 81 18.78 -16.59 -0.87
C THR A 81 20.18 -17.18 -1.05
N LEU A 82 20.36 -18.10 -2.01
CA LEU A 82 21.59 -18.90 -2.16
C LEU A 82 22.15 -18.84 -3.58
N GLY A 83 21.31 -19.16 -4.57
CA GLY A 83 21.68 -19.12 -5.98
C GLY A 83 21.37 -17.78 -6.64
N ASP A 84 21.78 -17.67 -7.89
CA ASP A 84 21.39 -16.58 -8.78
C ASP A 84 19.91 -16.71 -9.15
N GLU A 85 19.20 -15.58 -9.13
CA GLU A 85 17.75 -15.52 -9.27
C GLU A 85 17.26 -16.17 -10.56
N LYS A 86 18.02 -16.07 -11.66
CA LYS A 86 17.64 -16.69 -12.92
C LYS A 86 17.55 -18.20 -12.80
N PHE A 87 18.60 -18.82 -12.28
CA PHE A 87 18.67 -20.28 -12.18
C PHE A 87 17.75 -20.79 -11.08
N GLU A 88 17.66 -20.10 -9.96
CA GLU A 88 16.75 -20.45 -8.87
C GLU A 88 15.28 -20.39 -9.30
N ALA A 89 14.89 -19.39 -10.10
CA ALA A 89 13.54 -19.30 -10.65
C ALA A 89 13.15 -20.54 -11.46
N LEU A 90 14.05 -21.05 -12.30
CA LEU A 90 13.81 -22.28 -13.07
C LEU A 90 13.73 -23.51 -12.18
N ARG A 91 14.67 -23.66 -11.23
CA ARG A 91 14.69 -24.79 -10.30
C ARG A 91 13.39 -24.91 -9.50
N VAL A 92 12.86 -23.79 -8.98
CA VAL A 92 11.60 -23.81 -8.23
C VAL A 92 10.39 -24.01 -9.14
N ALA A 93 10.42 -23.48 -10.36
CA ALA A 93 9.34 -23.65 -11.33
C ALA A 93 9.23 -25.10 -11.81
N GLU A 94 10.35 -25.77 -12.09
CA GLU A 94 10.38 -27.20 -12.43
C GLU A 94 9.86 -28.08 -11.29
N ALA A 95 10.25 -27.75 -10.05
CA ALA A 95 9.90 -28.56 -8.88
C ALA A 95 8.43 -28.43 -8.44
N LEU A 96 7.84 -27.23 -8.52
CA LEU A 96 6.46 -26.99 -8.11
C LEU A 96 5.46 -27.02 -9.28
N GLY A 97 5.94 -26.80 -10.51
CA GLY A 97 5.12 -26.76 -11.70
C GLY A 97 3.92 -25.80 -11.55
N LYS A 98 2.72 -26.34 -11.73
CA LYS A 98 1.47 -25.57 -11.64
C LYS A 98 1.15 -25.02 -10.25
N ASN A 99 1.78 -25.55 -9.20
CA ASN A 99 1.55 -25.10 -7.83
C ASN A 99 2.30 -23.78 -7.55
N LEU A 100 3.34 -23.44 -8.33
CA LEU A 100 4.07 -22.20 -8.16
C LEU A 100 3.24 -21.00 -8.61
N PHE A 101 2.84 -20.15 -7.66
CA PHE A 101 2.08 -18.94 -7.95
C PHE A 101 2.98 -17.79 -8.43
N ALA A 102 4.11 -17.58 -7.74
CA ALA A 102 5.04 -16.51 -8.07
C ALA A 102 6.46 -16.83 -7.61
N VAL A 103 7.44 -16.14 -8.19
CA VAL A 103 8.78 -15.98 -7.62
C VAL A 103 8.89 -14.60 -6.99
N ARG A 104 9.50 -14.52 -5.82
CA ARG A 104 9.81 -13.28 -5.11
C ARG A 104 11.30 -13.00 -5.17
N ILE A 105 11.61 -11.77 -5.55
CA ILE A 105 12.97 -11.25 -5.67
C ILE A 105 13.13 -10.13 -4.63
N ASP A 106 14.03 -10.31 -3.68
CA ASP A 106 14.42 -9.32 -2.67
C ASP A 106 15.91 -8.94 -2.78
N THR A 107 16.50 -9.09 -3.98
CA THR A 107 17.94 -8.99 -4.27
C THR A 107 18.65 -7.92 -3.45
N PRO A 108 19.67 -8.28 -2.64
CA PRO A 108 20.40 -7.33 -1.82
C PRO A 108 20.98 -6.16 -2.62
N ALA A 109 21.09 -4.98 -2.01
CA ALA A 109 21.62 -3.78 -2.67
C ALA A 109 23.03 -4.00 -3.28
N SER A 110 23.86 -4.87 -2.69
CA SER A 110 25.19 -5.23 -3.17
C SER A 110 25.22 -6.20 -4.35
N ARG A 111 24.06 -6.72 -4.78
CA ARG A 111 23.87 -7.61 -5.94
C ARG A 111 22.92 -7.03 -6.97
N ARG A 112 22.22 -5.96 -6.60
CA ARG A 112 21.25 -5.28 -7.42
C ARG A 112 21.95 -4.28 -8.35
N GLY A 113 22.54 -4.81 -9.42
CA GLY A 113 23.04 -4.01 -10.54
C GLY A 113 21.86 -3.39 -11.30
N ASP A 114 21.62 -3.84 -12.53
CA ASP A 114 20.42 -3.45 -13.26
C ASP A 114 19.25 -4.39 -12.91
N ILE A 115 18.35 -3.90 -12.04
CA ILE A 115 17.18 -4.68 -11.62
C ILE A 115 16.18 -4.91 -12.77
N MET A 116 16.09 -3.98 -13.73
CA MET A 116 15.18 -4.13 -14.87
C MET A 116 15.65 -5.28 -15.76
N GLU A 117 16.95 -5.33 -16.06
CA GLU A 117 17.52 -6.40 -16.86
C GLU A 117 17.45 -7.75 -16.15
N LEU A 118 17.69 -7.81 -14.83
CA LEU A 118 17.51 -9.04 -14.04
C LEU A 118 16.06 -9.57 -14.13
N LEU A 119 15.07 -8.68 -13.99
CA LEU A 119 13.65 -9.07 -14.06
C LEU A 119 13.26 -9.57 -15.45
N LYS A 120 13.77 -8.92 -16.51
CA LYS A 120 13.58 -9.37 -17.89
C LYS A 120 14.24 -10.72 -18.14
N GLU A 121 15.45 -10.94 -17.61
CA GLU A 121 16.17 -12.20 -17.73
C GLU A 121 15.39 -13.34 -17.05
N VAL A 122 14.93 -13.14 -15.81
CA VAL A 122 14.09 -14.13 -15.09
C VAL A 122 12.79 -14.40 -15.85
N ARG A 123 12.11 -13.35 -16.34
CA ARG A 123 10.87 -13.49 -17.10
C ARG A 123 11.09 -14.28 -18.39
N TRP A 124 12.16 -13.98 -19.13
CA TRP A 124 12.52 -14.64 -20.38
C TRP A 124 12.75 -16.15 -20.17
N GLU A 125 13.57 -16.51 -19.18
CA GLU A 125 13.88 -17.91 -18.89
C GLU A 125 12.63 -18.70 -18.47
N LEU A 126 11.80 -18.13 -17.59
CA LEU A 126 10.53 -18.76 -17.21
C LEU A 126 9.61 -18.95 -18.42
N ASP A 127 9.50 -17.96 -19.30
CA ASP A 127 8.64 -18.03 -20.48
C ASP A 127 9.12 -19.05 -21.51
N LEU A 128 10.43 -19.12 -21.71
CA LEU A 128 11.07 -20.06 -22.63
C LEU A 128 10.81 -21.52 -22.20
N GLN A 129 10.83 -21.78 -20.89
CA GLN A 129 10.53 -23.10 -20.31
C GLN A 129 9.02 -23.36 -20.10
N GLY A 130 8.15 -22.44 -20.55
CA GLY A 130 6.69 -22.62 -20.52
C GLY A 130 5.99 -22.16 -19.23
N PHE A 131 6.71 -21.57 -18.28
CA PHE A 131 6.18 -21.07 -16.99
C PHE A 131 5.61 -19.63 -17.07
N LYS A 132 4.90 -19.32 -18.16
CA LYS A 132 4.35 -17.97 -18.44
C LYS A 132 3.35 -17.44 -17.41
N LYS A 133 2.78 -18.33 -16.60
CA LYS A 133 1.79 -17.99 -15.56
C LYS A 133 2.40 -17.67 -14.20
N VAL A 134 3.67 -18.03 -13.98
CA VAL A 134 4.37 -17.74 -12.73
C VAL A 134 4.58 -16.24 -12.64
N LYS A 135 4.06 -15.60 -11.60
CA LYS A 135 4.17 -14.14 -11.42
C LYS A 135 5.53 -13.74 -10.86
N ILE A 136 5.88 -12.46 -11.03
CA ILE A 136 7.06 -11.84 -10.42
C ILE A 136 6.64 -10.89 -9.32
N PHE A 137 7.08 -11.18 -8.10
CA PHE A 137 6.89 -10.35 -6.92
C PHE A 137 8.23 -9.67 -6.57
N LEU A 138 8.28 -8.33 -6.58
CA LEU A 138 9.48 -7.60 -6.18
C LEU A 138 9.34 -6.98 -4.78
N SER A 139 10.38 -7.05 -3.96
CA SER A 139 10.44 -6.33 -2.68
C SER A 139 11.80 -5.67 -2.43
N GLY A 140 11.87 -4.91 -1.34
CA GLY A 140 13.12 -4.34 -0.85
C GLY A 140 13.50 -3.01 -1.52
N GLY A 141 13.38 -1.90 -0.78
CA GLY A 141 13.74 -0.57 -1.30
C GLY A 141 12.89 -0.17 -2.51
N ILE A 142 11.57 -0.39 -2.43
CA ILE A 142 10.60 -0.01 -3.46
C ILE A 142 10.09 1.40 -3.15
N THR A 143 10.09 2.26 -4.18
CA THR A 143 9.60 3.64 -4.18
C THR A 143 8.62 3.83 -5.34
N GLU A 144 7.95 4.98 -5.40
CA GLU A 144 7.02 5.30 -6.50
C GLU A 144 7.72 5.28 -7.88
N GLU A 145 8.94 5.82 -7.97
CA GLU A 145 9.70 5.88 -9.22
C GLU A 145 10.12 4.49 -9.69
N ARG A 146 10.48 3.61 -8.74
CA ARG A 146 10.83 2.22 -9.06
C ARG A 146 9.61 1.42 -9.48
N ILE A 147 8.45 1.66 -8.86
CA ILE A 147 7.20 1.04 -9.32
C ILE A 147 6.91 1.50 -10.74
N ALA A 148 6.91 2.80 -11.02
CA ALA A 148 6.63 3.34 -12.35
C ALA A 148 7.57 2.75 -13.43
N LEU A 149 8.85 2.57 -13.10
CA LEU A 149 9.83 1.97 -14.00
C LEU A 149 9.60 0.47 -14.23
N LEU A 150 9.26 -0.30 -13.18
CA LEU A 150 9.29 -1.76 -13.19
C LEU A 150 7.91 -2.42 -13.37
N ASN A 151 6.83 -1.63 -13.37
CA ASN A 151 5.45 -2.16 -13.43
C ASN A 151 5.13 -2.95 -14.71
N SER A 152 5.94 -2.81 -15.77
CA SER A 152 5.79 -3.58 -17.00
C SER A 152 6.26 -5.04 -16.90
N VAL A 153 7.09 -5.37 -15.90
CA VAL A 153 7.70 -6.70 -15.73
C VAL A 153 7.49 -7.30 -14.32
N VAL A 154 6.81 -6.57 -13.42
CA VAL A 154 6.52 -6.99 -12.05
C VAL A 154 5.01 -7.01 -11.83
N ASP A 155 4.49 -8.13 -11.29
CA ASP A 155 3.07 -8.30 -11.01
C ASP A 155 2.67 -7.74 -9.63
N ALA A 156 3.58 -7.82 -8.65
CA ALA A 156 3.33 -7.44 -7.27
C ALA A 156 4.55 -6.79 -6.60
N PHE A 157 4.30 -5.80 -5.74
CA PHE A 157 5.32 -5.09 -4.98
C PHE A 157 5.11 -5.23 -3.47
N GLY A 158 6.18 -5.53 -2.75
CA GLY A 158 6.23 -5.46 -1.29
C GLY A 158 6.92 -4.18 -0.85
N VAL A 159 6.14 -3.20 -0.39
CA VAL A 159 6.63 -1.87 -0.02
C VAL A 159 6.72 -1.76 1.50
N GLY A 160 7.92 -1.48 2.00
CA GLY A 160 8.20 -1.39 3.43
C GLY A 160 8.44 0.06 3.86
N THR A 161 9.72 0.36 4.10
CA THR A 161 10.21 1.63 4.68
C THR A 161 9.61 2.88 4.04
N TYR A 162 9.45 2.89 2.71
CA TYR A 162 8.95 4.07 1.98
C TYR A 162 7.56 4.53 2.44
N ILE A 163 6.67 3.58 2.76
CA ILE A 163 5.34 3.88 3.30
C ILE A 163 5.41 4.09 4.81
N SER A 164 6.03 3.16 5.54
CA SER A 164 6.00 3.19 7.01
C SER A 164 6.72 4.40 7.61
N ASN A 165 7.73 4.94 6.91
CA ASN A 165 8.52 6.10 7.32
C ASN A 165 8.19 7.34 6.49
N ALA A 166 6.98 7.41 5.93
CA ALA A 166 6.52 8.61 5.23
C ALA A 166 6.57 9.83 6.17
N PRO A 167 6.96 11.01 5.67
CA PRO A 167 7.01 12.21 6.49
C PRO A 167 5.62 12.55 7.03
N VAL A 168 5.57 13.04 8.27
CA VAL A 168 4.32 13.49 8.88
C VAL A 168 3.81 14.76 8.19
N ILE A 169 2.49 14.91 8.12
CA ILE A 169 1.87 16.17 7.74
C ILE A 169 1.88 17.08 8.97
N ASP A 170 2.50 18.25 8.86
CA ASP A 170 2.63 19.23 9.94
C ASP A 170 1.29 19.96 10.22
N PHE A 171 0.37 19.25 10.87
CA PHE A 171 -0.91 19.80 11.30
C PHE A 171 -0.74 20.70 12.53
N SER A 172 -1.48 21.82 12.54
CA SER A 172 -1.57 22.72 13.70
C SER A 172 -3.02 22.89 14.13
N LEU A 173 -3.20 23.07 15.45
CA LEU A 173 -4.49 23.38 16.07
C LEU A 173 -4.44 24.81 16.60
N ASP A 174 -5.32 25.66 16.10
CA ASP A 174 -5.39 27.07 16.44
C ASP A 174 -6.84 27.49 16.74
N ILE A 175 -7.03 28.32 17.76
CA ILE A 175 -8.31 28.99 17.99
C ILE A 175 -8.55 29.97 16.83
N VAL A 176 -9.73 29.89 16.22
CA VAL A 176 -10.16 30.79 15.14
C VAL A 176 -11.36 31.67 15.51
N GLU A 177 -12.03 31.38 16.63
CA GLU A 177 -13.23 32.08 17.09
C GLU A 177 -13.36 31.96 18.62
N ILE A 178 -13.71 33.06 19.30
CA ILE A 178 -13.93 33.11 20.76
C ILE A 178 -15.28 33.79 21.01
N ASN A 179 -16.19 33.14 21.74
CA ASN A 179 -17.54 33.66 22.00
C ASN A 179 -18.24 34.14 20.71
N SER A 180 -18.13 33.35 19.64
CA SER A 180 -18.64 33.66 18.29
C SER A 180 -18.04 34.89 17.61
N LYS A 181 -16.95 35.48 18.15
CA LYS A 181 -16.20 36.58 17.53
C LYS A 181 -14.98 36.02 16.80
N PRO A 182 -14.82 36.26 15.48
CA PRO A 182 -13.64 35.85 14.73
C PRO A 182 -12.36 36.44 15.32
N LEU A 183 -11.46 35.58 15.81
CA LEU A 183 -10.17 36.00 16.36
C LEU A 183 -9.16 34.85 16.20
N ALA A 184 -7.97 35.15 15.67
CA ALA A 184 -6.90 34.18 15.49
C ALA A 184 -5.53 34.86 15.64
N LYS A 185 -4.50 34.05 15.90
CA LYS A 185 -3.11 34.55 15.95
C LYS A 185 -2.60 34.95 14.56
N LYS A 186 -1.50 35.72 14.53
CA LYS A 186 -0.82 36.11 13.27
C LYS A 186 -0.51 34.87 12.41
N GLY A 187 -0.79 34.96 11.11
CA GLY A 187 -0.59 33.89 10.14
C GLY A 187 -1.74 32.88 10.04
N LYS A 188 -2.85 33.08 10.78
CA LYS A 188 -4.04 32.23 10.71
C LYS A 188 -5.28 33.05 10.35
N ARG A 189 -6.15 32.48 9.51
CA ARG A 189 -7.42 33.10 9.11
C ARG A 189 -8.45 32.87 10.22
N SER A 190 -9.03 33.92 10.79
CA SER A 190 -10.07 33.82 11.84
C SER A 190 -11.43 33.38 11.30
N GLY A 191 -12.38 33.15 12.21
CA GLY A 191 -13.77 32.79 11.95
C GLY A 191 -13.98 31.31 11.61
N LYS A 192 -15.17 30.78 11.90
CA LYS A 192 -15.60 29.47 11.40
C LYS A 192 -15.72 29.48 9.87
N LYS A 193 -15.31 28.39 9.22
CA LYS A 193 -15.24 28.26 7.75
C LYS A 193 -15.85 26.92 7.30
N GLN A 194 -16.21 26.84 6.02
CA GLN A 194 -16.58 25.60 5.34
C GLN A 194 -15.64 25.40 4.16
N ILE A 195 -15.19 24.16 3.96
CA ILE A 195 -14.44 23.75 2.78
C ILE A 195 -15.45 23.18 1.79
N TRP A 196 -15.43 23.71 0.58
CA TRP A 196 -16.27 23.26 -0.53
C TRP A 196 -15.39 22.59 -1.58
N GLN A 197 -15.83 21.49 -2.15
CA GLN A 197 -15.16 20.81 -3.26
C GLN A 197 -16.12 20.58 -4.41
N CYS A 198 -15.68 20.87 -5.64
CA CYS A 198 -16.46 20.51 -6.82
C CYS A 198 -16.48 19.00 -6.98
N SER A 199 -17.68 18.41 -7.15
CA SER A 199 -17.85 16.96 -7.33
C SER A 199 -17.23 16.42 -8.63
N SER A 200 -17.04 17.31 -9.62
CA SER A 200 -16.58 16.97 -10.96
C SER A 200 -15.06 17.14 -11.11
N CYS A 201 -14.54 18.36 -10.92
CA CYS A 201 -13.12 18.68 -11.16
C CYS A 201 -12.28 18.80 -9.87
N LEU A 202 -12.86 18.49 -8.71
CA LEU A 202 -12.19 18.52 -7.40
C LEU A 202 -11.62 19.88 -6.96
N THR A 203 -11.89 20.96 -7.70
CA THR A 203 -11.52 22.32 -7.29
C THR A 203 -12.10 22.63 -5.91
N ARG A 204 -11.29 23.23 -5.04
CA ARG A 204 -11.67 23.56 -3.66
C ARG A 204 -11.81 25.06 -3.44
N SER A 205 -12.75 25.43 -2.59
CA SER A 205 -12.93 26.80 -2.10
C SER A 205 -13.16 26.80 -0.60
N ILE A 206 -12.65 27.81 0.09
CA ILE A 206 -12.85 28.00 1.53
C ILE A 206 -13.63 29.29 1.71
N LEU A 207 -14.81 29.19 2.31
CA LEU A 207 -15.69 30.33 2.56
C LEU A 207 -15.99 30.47 4.07
N PRO A 208 -16.33 31.68 4.54
CA PRO A 208 -16.96 31.85 5.84
C PRO A 208 -18.15 30.90 6.01
N PHE A 209 -18.35 30.36 7.22
CA PHE A 209 -19.29 29.24 7.44
C PHE A 209 -20.75 29.53 7.04
N ARG A 210 -21.16 30.81 7.05
CA ARG A 210 -22.51 31.26 6.66
C ARG A 210 -22.67 31.42 5.15
N GLU A 211 -21.58 31.52 4.41
CA GLU A 211 -21.60 31.65 2.96
C GLU A 211 -21.76 30.29 2.28
N ARG A 212 -22.25 30.33 1.04
CA ARG A 212 -22.56 29.17 0.22
C ARG A 212 -22.05 29.41 -1.19
N ILE A 213 -21.54 28.36 -1.80
CA ILE A 213 -21.20 28.31 -3.23
C ILE A 213 -21.82 27.05 -3.81
N VAL A 214 -22.45 27.17 -4.96
CA VAL A 214 -23.20 26.06 -5.57
C VAL A 214 -22.56 25.64 -6.88
N LYS A 215 -22.18 26.59 -7.74
CA LYS A 215 -21.67 26.31 -9.09
C LYS A 215 -20.16 26.44 -9.18
N CYS A 216 -19.55 25.49 -9.88
CA CYS A 216 -18.15 25.53 -10.26
C CYS A 216 -18.00 26.04 -11.70
N SER A 217 -16.85 26.64 -12.00
CA SER A 217 -16.51 27.13 -13.35
C SER A 217 -16.45 26.02 -14.40
N CYS A 218 -16.23 24.77 -14.01
CA CYS A 218 -16.28 23.61 -14.90
C CYS A 218 -17.72 23.14 -15.24
N GLY A 219 -18.75 23.81 -14.71
CA GLY A 219 -20.15 23.41 -14.85
C GLY A 219 -20.66 22.45 -13.76
N GLY A 220 -19.76 21.86 -12.96
CA GLY A 220 -20.10 21.00 -11.82
C GLY A 220 -20.67 21.76 -10.62
N ASN A 221 -21.03 21.02 -9.57
CA ASN A 221 -21.55 21.59 -8.33
C ASN A 221 -20.54 21.45 -7.18
N PHE A 222 -20.51 22.43 -6.29
CA PHE A 222 -19.76 22.37 -5.03
C PHE A 222 -20.56 21.64 -3.96
N ILE A 223 -19.88 20.73 -3.25
CA ILE A 223 -20.39 20.06 -2.04
C ILE A 223 -19.54 20.45 -0.83
N PRO A 224 -20.13 20.58 0.37
CA PRO A 224 -19.38 20.82 1.59
C PRO A 224 -18.56 19.58 1.96
N LEU A 225 -17.35 19.77 2.51
CA LEU A 225 -16.49 18.67 2.96
C LEU A 225 -16.36 18.55 4.48
N THR A 226 -16.54 19.65 5.22
CA THR A 226 -16.54 19.56 6.69
C THR A 226 -17.94 19.29 7.21
N GLU A 227 -18.08 18.15 7.86
CA GLU A 227 -19.31 17.65 8.46
C GLU A 227 -19.17 17.53 9.98
N GLN A 228 -20.29 17.57 10.69
CA GLN A 228 -20.29 17.41 12.14
C GLN A 228 -20.26 15.92 12.50
N VAL A 229 -19.10 15.43 12.92
CA VAL A 229 -18.93 14.04 13.35
C VAL A 229 -19.17 13.82 14.85
N ILE A 230 -18.98 14.88 15.66
CA ILE A 230 -19.21 14.85 17.12
C ILE A 230 -20.15 16.01 17.51
N LYS A 231 -21.16 15.70 18.32
CA LYS A 231 -22.06 16.67 18.95
C LYS A 231 -22.20 16.32 20.42
N GLU A 232 -21.95 17.28 21.30
CA GLU A 232 -22.10 17.11 22.76
C GLU A 232 -21.35 15.88 23.31
N GLY A 233 -20.13 15.65 22.81
CA GLY A 233 -19.27 14.53 23.23
C GLY A 233 -19.68 13.16 22.67
N ARG A 234 -20.69 13.09 21.81
CA ARG A 234 -21.15 11.86 21.16
C ARG A 234 -20.84 11.88 19.67
N ILE A 235 -20.42 10.74 19.13
CA ILE A 235 -20.32 10.53 17.69
C ILE A 235 -21.76 10.50 17.13
N VAL A 236 -22.04 11.33 16.12
CA VAL A 236 -23.39 11.51 15.54
C VAL A 236 -23.50 11.04 14.09
N THR A 237 -22.49 10.34 13.61
CA THR A 237 -22.43 9.74 12.28
C THR A 237 -21.91 8.32 12.39
N ASP A 238 -22.32 7.45 11.47
CA ASP A 238 -21.63 6.19 11.28
C ASP A 238 -20.25 6.47 10.68
N LEU A 239 -19.23 5.76 11.19
CA LEU A 239 -17.88 5.86 10.67
C LEU A 239 -17.69 4.80 9.57
N PRO A 240 -17.15 5.18 8.41
CA PRO A 240 -16.97 4.24 7.31
C PRO A 240 -15.94 3.16 7.67
N SER A 241 -16.11 1.99 7.09
CA SER A 241 -15.13 0.90 7.18
C SER A 241 -13.83 1.27 6.46
N PRO A 242 -12.70 0.63 6.80
CA PRO A 242 -11.45 0.80 6.05
C PRO A 242 -11.61 0.56 4.54
N GLN A 243 -12.46 -0.37 4.12
CA GLN A 243 -12.74 -0.69 2.71
C GLN A 243 -13.47 0.45 2.01
N GLU A 244 -14.47 1.05 2.67
CA GLU A 244 -15.20 2.19 2.14
C GLU A 244 -14.27 3.40 1.98
N ILE A 245 -13.39 3.63 2.96
CA ILE A 245 -12.39 4.70 2.89
C ILE A 245 -11.40 4.43 1.75
N LYS A 246 -10.87 3.20 1.62
CA LYS A 246 -9.96 2.82 0.53
C LYS A 246 -10.61 3.06 -0.83
N LYS A 247 -11.86 2.60 -1.01
CA LYS A 247 -12.63 2.80 -2.24
C LYS A 247 -12.77 4.29 -2.56
N TYR A 248 -13.17 5.09 -1.57
CA TYR A 248 -13.27 6.54 -1.73
C TYR A 248 -11.95 7.18 -2.16
N VAL A 249 -10.82 6.79 -1.54
CA VAL A 249 -9.48 7.29 -1.89
C VAL A 249 -9.14 6.97 -3.34
N LEU A 250 -9.31 5.72 -3.78
CA LEU A 250 -9.01 5.31 -5.15
C LEU A 250 -9.88 6.05 -6.16
N GLU A 251 -11.19 6.22 -5.89
CA GLU A 251 -12.09 7.01 -6.73
C GLU A 251 -11.69 8.50 -6.82
N GLN A 252 -11.02 9.05 -5.80
CA GLN A 252 -10.47 10.41 -5.88
C GLN A 252 -9.17 10.45 -6.68
N VAL A 253 -8.29 9.45 -6.53
CA VAL A 253 -7.03 9.35 -7.28
C VAL A 253 -7.29 9.21 -8.78
N ASP A 254 -8.30 8.44 -9.18
CA ASP A 254 -8.70 8.28 -10.59
C ASP A 254 -9.18 9.58 -11.25
N LYS A 255 -9.60 10.57 -10.45
CA LYS A 255 -10.04 11.89 -10.97
C LYS A 255 -8.91 12.89 -11.15
N ILE A 256 -7.73 12.61 -10.60
CA ILE A 256 -6.54 13.48 -10.69
C ILE A 256 -5.41 12.87 -11.53
N SER A 257 -5.54 11.58 -11.87
CA SER A 257 -4.59 10.84 -12.73
C SER A 257 -4.95 11.02 -14.21
#